data_AF-A0A1V9XL50-F1
#
_entry.id   AF-A0A1V9XL50-F1
#
_cell.length_a   1.000
_cell.length_b   1.000
_cell.length_c   1.000
_cell.angle_alpha   90.00
_cell.angle_beta   90.00
_cell.angle_gamma   90.00
#
_symmetry.space_group_name_H-M   'P 1'
#
loop_
_entity.id
_entity.type
_entity.pdbx_description
1 polymer ?
#
loop_
_entity_poly.entity_id
_entity_poly.type
_entity_poly.pdbx_seq_one_letter_code
_entity_poly.pdbx_strand_id
1 'polypeptide(L)'
;MTVMVAGFVACGPNEALVVSGCCHSHPLMVPGGRVFVWPWIQRVQRISLNTMTLSIESHTVYTQQGVPISVTGIAQVKIQGQNVEMLRAACEQFLGKTEDEIMSIARETLEGHQRAIMGTMTVEEIYKDRKKFSKQV
;
A
#
# COMPACT_ATOMS: atom_id res chain seq x y z
N MET A 1 6.46 12.89 20.63
CA MET A 1 6.35 12.91 22.11
C MET A 1 5.85 11.55 22.56
N THR A 2 6.74 10.68 23.03
CA THR A 2 6.38 9.35 23.53
C THR A 2 5.95 9.49 24.98
N VAL A 3 4.65 9.41 25.25
CA VAL A 3 4.11 9.43 26.61
C VAL A 3 4.55 8.14 27.29
N MET A 4 5.49 8.24 28.25
CA MET A 4 6.04 7.13 29.04
C MET A 4 5.08 6.71 30.16
N VAL A 5 3.83 6.37 29.83
CA VAL A 5 2.85 5.87 30.81
C VAL A 5 2.29 4.55 30.28
N ALA A 6 2.34 3.51 31.11
CA ALA A 6 1.69 2.24 30.80
C ALA A 6 0.18 2.44 30.71
N GLY A 7 -0.43 1.95 29.63
CA GLY A 7 -1.85 2.24 29.39
C GLY A 7 -2.43 1.50 28.19
N PHE A 8 -3.73 1.68 28.00
CA PHE A 8 -4.43 1.20 26.82
C PHE A 8 -4.19 2.15 25.66
N VAL A 9 -3.64 1.62 24.57
CA VAL A 9 -3.56 2.32 23.29
C VAL A 9 -4.70 1.81 22.41
N ALA A 10 -5.56 2.72 21.97
CA ALA A 10 -6.63 2.42 21.02
C ALA A 10 -6.25 2.91 19.61
N CYS A 11 -6.82 2.28 18.60
CA CYS A 11 -6.73 2.66 17.19
C CYS A 11 -8.12 2.61 16.55
N GLY A 12 -8.35 3.47 15.55
CA GLY A 12 -9.58 3.45 14.77
C GLY A 12 -9.66 2.24 13.85
N PRO A 13 -10.83 1.97 13.24
CA PRO A 13 -11.00 0.86 12.30
C PRO A 13 -10.14 1.00 11.03
N ASN A 14 -9.65 2.21 10.75
CA ASN A 14 -8.78 2.53 9.61
C ASN A 14 -7.30 2.49 9.97
N GLU A 15 -6.93 1.96 11.13
CA GLU A 15 -5.54 1.85 11.58
C GLU A 15 -5.29 0.46 12.18
N ALA A 16 -4.04 0.01 12.12
CA ALA A 16 -3.59 -1.16 12.86
C ALA A 16 -2.46 -0.78 13.83
N LEU A 17 -2.51 -1.37 15.03
CA LEU A 17 -1.42 -1.30 16.00
C LEU A 17 -0.48 -2.47 15.79
N VAL A 18 0.81 -2.18 15.80
CA VAL A 18 1.88 -3.17 15.78
C VAL A 18 2.64 -3.04 17.09
N VAL A 19 2.57 -4.07 17.93
CA VAL A 19 3.24 -4.11 19.22
C VAL A 19 4.39 -5.12 19.16
N SER A 20 5.59 -4.68 19.48
CA SER A 20 6.81 -5.52 19.57
C SER A 20 7.45 -5.39 20.94
N GLY A 21 8.14 -6.42 21.45
CA GLY A 21 8.78 -6.36 22.78
C GLY A 21 8.98 -7.70 23.48
N CYS A 22 9.40 -7.67 24.75
CA CYS A 22 9.98 -8.84 25.46
C CYS A 22 9.01 -9.99 25.81
N CYS A 23 7.72 -9.89 25.44
CA CYS A 23 6.72 -10.94 25.69
C CYS A 23 6.10 -11.50 24.40
N HIS A 24 6.56 -11.05 23.23
CA HIS A 24 5.99 -11.42 21.95
C HIS A 24 7.10 -11.93 21.03
N SER A 25 7.11 -13.24 20.76
CA SER A 25 8.04 -13.84 19.78
C SER A 25 7.79 -13.32 18.36
N HIS A 26 6.55 -12.98 18.04
CA HIS A 26 6.14 -12.32 16.80
C HIS A 26 5.39 -11.03 17.14
N PRO A 27 5.54 -9.96 16.34
CA PRO A 27 4.84 -8.70 16.57
C PRO A 27 3.33 -8.91 16.59
N LEU A 28 2.67 -8.42 17.64
CA LEU A 28 1.22 -8.49 17.78
C LEU A 28 0.61 -7.39 16.90
N MET A 29 -0.20 -7.81 15.92
CA MET A 29 -0.90 -6.92 15.00
C MET A 29 -2.38 -6.88 15.37
N VAL A 30 -2.89 -5.69 15.68
CA VAL A 30 -4.30 -5.48 16.07
C VAL A 30 -4.93 -4.48 15.09
N PRO A 31 -5.69 -4.94 14.08
CA PRO A 31 -6.39 -4.09 13.13
C PRO A 31 -7.70 -3.59 13.73
N GLY A 32 -7.77 -2.31 14.11
CA GLY A 32 -8.91 -1.73 14.80
C GLY A 32 -9.13 -2.31 16.21
N GLY A 33 -9.12 -1.44 17.23
CA GLY A 33 -9.36 -1.86 18.61
C GLY A 33 -8.36 -1.29 19.59
N ARG A 34 -8.08 -2.04 20.67
CA ARG A 34 -7.26 -1.58 21.79
C ARG A 34 -6.32 -2.66 22.29
N VAL A 35 -5.14 -2.26 22.72
CA VAL A 35 -4.13 -3.14 23.31
C VAL A 35 -3.49 -2.45 24.51
N PHE A 36 -3.20 -3.22 25.56
CA PHE A 36 -2.50 -2.72 26.73
C PHE A 36 -0.99 -2.83 26.51
N VAL A 37 -0.28 -1.73 26.74
CA VAL A 37 1.14 -1.64 26.39
C VAL A 37 1.96 -1.08 27.56
N TRP A 38 3.05 -1.76 27.87
CA TRP A 38 4.08 -1.33 28.81
C TRP A 38 5.26 -0.66 28.09
N PRO A 39 5.42 0.68 28.17
CA PRO A 39 6.39 1.42 27.37
C PRO A 39 7.87 1.08 27.68
N TRP A 40 8.13 0.45 28.83
CA TRP A 40 9.49 0.07 29.24
C TRP A 40 10.02 -1.18 28.54
N ILE A 41 9.12 -2.09 28.11
CA ILE A 41 9.48 -3.39 27.53
C ILE A 41 8.81 -3.66 26.17
N GLN A 42 7.87 -2.81 25.76
CA GLN A 42 7.11 -2.92 24.52
C GLN A 42 7.14 -1.60 23.74
N ARG A 43 7.24 -1.70 22.42
CA ARG A 43 7.10 -0.59 21.48
C ARG A 43 5.79 -0.71 20.72
N VAL A 44 5.15 0.43 20.51
CA VAL A 44 3.92 0.54 19.71
C VAL A 44 4.19 1.35 18.48
N GLN A 45 3.79 0.83 17.34
CA GLN A 45 3.77 1.55 16.08
C GLN A 45 2.37 1.47 15.48
N ARG A 46 2.03 2.46 14.66
CA ARG A 46 0.75 2.56 13.97
C ARG A 46 0.99 2.45 12.48
N ILE A 47 0.10 1.76 11.79
CA ILE A 47 0.06 1.74 10.33
C ILE A 47 -1.36 2.10 9.87
N SER A 48 -1.42 3.01 8.89
CA SER A 48 -2.66 3.46 8.27
C SER A 48 -3.21 2.37 7.34
N LEU A 49 -4.49 2.05 7.48
CA LEU A 49 -5.23 1.13 6.59
C LEU A 49 -6.14 1.90 5.62
N ASN A 50 -5.92 3.21 5.50
CA ASN A 50 -6.66 4.06 4.57
C ASN A 50 -6.39 3.65 3.11
N THR A 51 -7.35 3.98 2.25
CA THR A 51 -7.17 3.79 0.80
C THR A 51 -6.34 4.95 0.27
N MET A 52 -5.22 4.63 -0.34
CA MET A 52 -4.33 5.58 -1.00
C MET A 52 -4.66 5.60 -2.49
N THR A 53 -4.74 6.80 -3.09
CA THR A 53 -4.94 6.95 -4.53
C THR A 53 -3.63 7.37 -5.17
N LEU A 54 -3.16 6.59 -6.12
CA LEU A 54 -1.91 6.78 -6.85
C LEU A 54 -2.23 7.20 -8.29
N SER A 55 -1.69 8.34 -8.72
CA SER A 55 -1.62 8.71 -10.12
C SER A 55 -0.29 8.20 -10.69
N ILE A 56 -0.36 7.29 -11.65
CA ILE A 56 0.81 6.79 -12.36
C ILE A 56 0.79 7.38 -13.77
N GLU A 57 1.90 8.04 -14.13
CA GLU A 57 2.09 8.64 -15.45
C GLU A 57 3.32 8.03 -16.10
N SER A 58 3.11 7.38 -17.24
CA SER A 58 4.18 6.79 -18.04
C SER A 58 4.31 7.57 -19.34
N HIS A 59 5.32 8.43 -19.43
CA HIS A 59 5.64 9.20 -20.62
C HIS A 59 6.53 8.40 -21.58
N THR A 60 6.24 8.48 -22.87
CA THR A 60 7.11 8.00 -23.95
C THR A 60 7.50 6.52 -23.81
N VAL A 61 6.51 5.65 -23.59
CA VAL A 61 6.73 4.19 -23.63
C VAL A 61 6.47 3.71 -25.06
N TYR A 62 7.38 2.91 -25.59
CA TYR A 62 7.23 2.30 -26.91
C TYR A 62 6.51 0.96 -26.78
N THR A 63 5.48 0.77 -27.60
CA THR A 63 4.79 -0.52 -27.72
C THR A 63 5.66 -1.55 -28.44
N GLN A 64 5.19 -2.80 -28.51
CA GLN A 64 5.89 -3.87 -29.24
C GLN A 64 6.22 -3.50 -30.71
N GLN A 65 5.39 -2.65 -31.33
CA GLN A 65 5.56 -2.19 -32.71
C GLN A 65 6.38 -0.90 -32.84
N GLY A 66 6.95 -0.38 -31.74
CA GLY A 66 7.75 0.84 -31.74
C GLY A 66 6.94 2.13 -31.81
N VAL A 67 5.65 2.10 -31.50
CA VAL A 67 4.80 3.30 -31.47
C VAL A 67 4.92 3.97 -30.10
N PRO A 68 5.31 5.25 -30.02
CA PRO A 68 5.38 5.96 -28.76
C PRO A 68 3.98 6.30 -28.24
N ILE A 69 3.71 5.93 -26.99
CA ILE A 69 2.46 6.22 -26.32
C ILE A 69 2.71 6.80 -24.92
N SER A 70 1.79 7.64 -24.47
CA SER A 70 1.77 8.16 -23.10
C SER A 70 0.44 7.77 -22.46
N VAL A 71 0.50 7.21 -21.25
CA VAL A 71 -0.68 6.71 -20.54
C VAL A 71 -0.65 7.19 -19.10
N THR A 72 -1.80 7.72 -18.68
CA THR A 72 -2.09 8.06 -17.27
C THR A 72 -3.05 7.02 -16.71
N GLY A 73 -2.70 6.46 -15.56
CA GLY A 73 -3.53 5.53 -14.79
C GLY A 73 -3.80 6.08 -13.40
N ILE A 74 -4.99 5.78 -12.87
CA ILE A 74 -5.32 6.00 -11.47
C ILE A 74 -5.48 4.63 -10.83
N ALA A 75 -4.71 4.36 -9.77
CA ALA A 75 -4.79 3.14 -8.99
C ALA A 75 -5.18 3.46 -7.55
N GLN A 76 -6.07 2.66 -6.97
CA GLN A 76 -6.37 2.71 -5.55
C GLN A 76 -5.71 1.53 -4.86
N VAL A 77 -4.92 1.81 -3.83
CA VAL A 77 -4.18 0.81 -3.06
C VAL A 77 -4.61 0.87 -1.61
N LYS A 78 -4.85 -0.28 -0.99
CA LYS A 78 -5.25 -0.39 0.41
C LYS A 78 -4.59 -1.60 1.05
N ILE A 79 -4.15 -1.44 2.30
CA ILE A 79 -3.70 -2.55 3.14
C ILE A 79 -4.93 -3.22 3.75
N GLN A 80 -5.11 -4.51 3.49
CA GLN A 80 -6.22 -5.27 4.05
C GLN A 80 -5.90 -5.69 5.49
N GLY A 81 -6.42 -4.96 6.47
CA GLY A 81 -6.21 -5.28 7.89
C GLY A 81 -6.81 -6.62 8.35
N GLN A 82 -7.80 -7.16 7.65
CA GLN A 82 -8.39 -8.47 7.98
C GLN A 82 -7.50 -9.66 7.58
N ASN A 83 -6.60 -9.47 6.62
CA ASN A 83 -5.67 -10.50 6.18
C ASN A 83 -4.34 -10.35 6.93
N VAL A 84 -4.05 -11.28 7.83
CA VAL A 84 -2.87 -11.23 8.71
C VAL A 84 -1.56 -11.31 7.90
N GLU A 85 -1.52 -12.10 6.83
CA GLU A 85 -0.31 -12.24 6.00
C GLU A 85 0.00 -10.95 5.25
N MET A 86 -1.03 -10.32 4.66
CA MET A 86 -0.88 -9.02 3.98
C MET A 86 -0.51 -7.92 4.97
N LEU A 87 -1.13 -7.91 6.15
CA LEU A 87 -0.79 -6.95 7.19
C LEU A 87 0.65 -7.11 7.66
N ARG A 88 1.12 -8.35 7.84
CA ARG A 88 2.52 -8.64 8.19
C ARG A 88 3.49 -8.12 7.13
N ALA A 89 3.25 -8.44 5.86
CA ALA A 89 4.08 -7.95 4.76
C ALA A 89 4.10 -6.42 4.69
N ALA A 90 2.95 -5.78 4.87
CA ALA A 90 2.85 -4.32 4.94
C ALA A 90 3.63 -3.74 6.12
N CYS A 91 3.60 -4.39 7.29
CA CYS A 91 4.41 -3.98 8.44
C CYS A 91 5.92 -4.13 8.15
N GLU A 92 6.34 -5.23 7.52
CA GLU A 92 7.76 -5.42 7.17
C GLU A 92 8.27 -4.36 6.18
N GLN A 93 7.42 -3.93 5.24
CA GLN A 93 7.82 -3.00 4.18
C GLN A 93 7.63 -1.51 4.55
N PHE A 94 6.58 -1.19 5.30
CA PHE A 94 6.09 0.19 5.48
C PHE A 94 6.12 0.70 6.92
N LEU A 95 6.39 -0.13 7.91
CA LEU A 95 6.35 0.31 9.31
C LEU A 95 7.41 1.37 9.60
N GLY A 96 6.98 2.52 10.09
CA GLY A 96 7.85 3.68 10.37
C GLY A 96 8.07 4.62 9.17
N LYS A 97 7.53 4.29 7.99
CA LYS A 97 7.46 5.21 6.86
C LYS A 97 6.23 6.11 6.97
N THR A 98 6.33 7.31 6.42
CA THR A 98 5.21 8.23 6.23
C THR A 98 4.31 7.75 5.09
N GLU A 99 3.04 8.21 5.06
CA GLU A 99 2.12 7.85 3.96
C GLU A 99 2.69 8.26 2.60
N ASP A 100 3.36 9.41 2.50
CA ASP A 100 3.99 9.89 1.25
C ASP A 100 5.13 8.98 0.78
N GLU A 101 5.95 8.47 1.69
CA GLU A 101 7.02 7.52 1.35
C GLU A 101 6.45 6.18 0.85
N ILE A 102 5.39 5.68 1.50
CA ILE A 102 4.68 4.47 1.06
C ILE A 102 4.10 4.69 -0.34
N MET A 103 3.47 5.84 -0.54
CA MET A 103 2.88 6.26 -1.81
C MET A 103 3.93 6.30 -2.93
N SER A 104 5.11 6.86 -2.64
CA SER A 104 6.22 6.92 -3.61
C SER A 104 6.73 5.53 -3.99
N ILE A 105 6.94 4.64 -3.01
CA ILE A 105 7.41 3.27 -3.25
C ILE A 105 6.40 2.50 -4.11
N ALA A 106 5.11 2.60 -3.77
CA ALA A 106 4.04 1.96 -4.52
C ALA A 106 3.93 2.54 -5.94
N ARG A 107 4.04 3.86 -6.11
CA ARG A 107 4.02 4.53 -7.42
C ARG A 107 5.15 4.04 -8.32
N GLU A 108 6.38 3.99 -7.81
CA GLU A 108 7.55 3.53 -8.58
C GLU A 108 7.42 2.07 -9.01
N THR A 109 6.95 1.21 -8.10
CA THR A 109 6.72 -0.21 -8.39
C THR A 109 5.64 -0.39 -9.47
N LEU A 110 4.51 0.32 -9.35
CA LEU A 110 3.42 0.26 -10.33
C LEU A 110 3.81 0.88 -11.68
N GLU A 111 4.58 1.95 -11.70
CA GLU A 111 5.11 2.56 -12.92
C GLU A 111 6.03 1.59 -13.67
N GLY A 112 6.92 0.90 -12.96
CA GLY A 112 7.77 -0.14 -13.53
C GLY A 112 6.95 -1.28 -14.15
N HIS A 113 5.94 -1.78 -13.42
CA HIS A 113 5.03 -2.80 -13.93
C HIS A 113 4.24 -2.32 -15.14
N GLN A 114 3.67 -1.11 -15.09
CA GLN A 114 2.92 -0.52 -16.20
C GLN A 114 3.79 -0.42 -17.45
N ARG A 115 5.02 0.10 -17.32
CA ARG A 115 5.98 0.21 -18.43
C ARG A 115 6.34 -1.15 -19.02
N ALA A 116 6.57 -2.16 -18.18
CA ALA A 116 6.90 -3.52 -18.63
C ALA A 116 5.73 -4.15 -19.41
N ILE A 117 4.49 -4.02 -18.91
CA ILE A 117 3.30 -4.52 -19.59
C ILE A 117 3.12 -3.81 -20.93
N MET A 118 3.20 -2.48 -20.96
CA MET A 118 3.01 -1.68 -22.18
C MET A 118 4.05 -1.98 -23.26
N GLY A 119 5.29 -2.31 -22.91
CA GLY A 119 6.31 -2.71 -23.87
C GLY A 119 6.03 -4.02 -24.59
N THR A 120 5.20 -4.90 -24.00
CA THR A 120 4.84 -6.20 -24.58
C THR A 120 3.52 -6.19 -25.36
N MET A 121 2.70 -5.14 -25.20
CA MET A 121 1.39 -5.02 -25.84
C MET A 121 1.45 -4.28 -27.17
N THR A 122 0.51 -4.60 -28.07
CA THR A 122 0.25 -3.87 -29.30
C THR A 122 -0.64 -2.64 -29.06
N VAL A 123 -0.63 -1.66 -29.97
CA VAL A 123 -1.45 -0.44 -29.84
C VAL A 123 -2.95 -0.79 -29.86
N GLU A 124 -3.34 -1.80 -30.63
CA GLU A 124 -4.71 -2.26 -30.76
C GLU A 124 -5.22 -2.87 -29.45
N GLU A 125 -4.39 -3.63 -28.72
CA GLU A 125 -4.76 -4.22 -27.43
C GLU A 125 -4.97 -3.13 -26.38
N ILE A 126 -4.05 -2.16 -26.33
CA ILE A 126 -4.15 -1.00 -25.43
C ILE A 126 -5.43 -0.19 -25.71
N TYR A 127 -5.81 -0.04 -26.98
CA TYR A 127 -7.01 0.71 -27.37
C TYR A 127 -8.32 -0.08 -27.20
N LYS A 128 -8.32 -1.40 -27.42
CA LYS A 128 -9.53 -2.26 -27.36
C LYS A 128 -10.05 -2.42 -25.93
N ASP A 129 -9.20 -2.44 -24.92
CA ASP A 129 -9.64 -2.54 -23.52
C ASP A 129 -10.37 -1.28 -23.05
N ARG A 130 -10.10 -0.11 -23.65
CA ARG A 130 -10.87 1.11 -23.37
C ARG A 130 -12.34 1.01 -23.80
N LYS A 131 -12.66 0.20 -24.83
CA LYS A 131 -14.03 0.07 -25.37
C LYS A 131 -14.86 -1.04 -24.73
N LYS A 132 -14.25 -2.04 -24.07
CA LYS A 132 -15.01 -3.08 -23.35
C LYS A 132 -15.78 -2.54 -22.14
N PHE A 133 -15.38 -1.38 -21.61
CA PHE A 133 -16.07 -0.71 -20.50
C PHE A 133 -17.31 0.10 -20.91
N SER A 134 -17.58 0.26 -22.21
CA SER A 134 -18.66 1.13 -22.69
C SER A 134 -19.89 0.38 -23.23
N LYS A 135 -19.92 -0.96 -23.11
CA LYS A 135 -21.00 -1.81 -23.67
C LYS A 135 -21.71 -2.72 -22.64
N GLN A 136 -21.44 -2.53 -21.37
CA GLN A 136 -22.19 -3.12 -20.24
C GLN A 136 -22.61 -2.00 -19.27
N VAL A 137 -23.12 -0.93 -19.85
CA VAL A 137 -24.13 -0.05 -19.25
C VAL A 137 -25.40 -0.16 -20.08
#